data_AF-A0A0R3L374-F1
#
_entry.id   AF-A0A0R3L374-F1
#
_cell.length_a   1.000
_cell.length_b   1.000
_cell.length_c   1.000
_cell.angle_alpha   90.00
_cell.angle_beta   90.00
_cell.angle_gamma   90.00
#
_symmetry.space_group_name_H-M   'P 1'
#
loop_
_entity.id
_entity.type
_entity.pdbx_description
1 polymer ?
#
loop_
_entity_poly.entity_id
_entity_poly.type
_entity_poly.pdbx_seq_one_letter_code
_entity_poly.pdbx_strand_id
1 'polypeptide(L)'
;MPLVARTGAVAQLDWPARERPAVVSRPRTRAESALFMSESIDGLNVGAHFLDRLSAEQMAEVHAAGRTFPVPQGQMVFNQGEHHDGIFIIRRGQVRVYYTAPSGREITLAYWTPGHFIGGPEITGGGAHMWSGIAIEDCEITALSGTTLHKLLVQMPTFALALIDGLVAKGKCYSSMAQILGTRSVIERLAQYLLNMSELYGVSDGDTIVINRKVTHDQIAAMVGSTRQWVTMMLKRFQAKRIIAIEDSVIRIKRVDLLETILFKD
;
A
#
# COMPACT_ATOMS: atom_id res chain seq x y z
N MET A 1 3.68 -11.17 -45.06
CA MET A 1 3.16 -9.79 -45.04
C MET A 1 3.39 -9.23 -43.64
N PRO A 2 4.24 -8.21 -43.45
CA PRO A 2 4.49 -7.65 -42.13
C PRO A 2 3.36 -6.68 -41.75
N LEU A 3 2.93 -6.75 -40.48
CA LEU A 3 1.96 -5.83 -39.90
C LEU A 3 2.61 -4.45 -39.76
N VAL A 4 2.18 -3.50 -40.58
CA VAL A 4 2.57 -2.09 -40.47
C VAL A 4 1.85 -1.49 -39.26
N ALA A 5 2.61 -1.06 -38.25
CA ALA A 5 2.10 -0.32 -37.11
C ALA A 5 1.46 1.00 -37.60
N ARG A 6 0.15 1.12 -37.50
CA ARG A 6 -0.54 2.40 -37.69
C ARG A 6 -0.25 3.27 -36.46
N THR A 7 0.68 4.20 -36.59
CA THR A 7 0.81 5.36 -35.72
C THR A 7 -0.42 6.26 -35.91
N GLY A 8 -1.49 5.96 -35.19
CA GLY A 8 -2.61 6.89 -35.04
C GLY A 8 -2.17 8.06 -34.17
N ALA A 9 -2.33 9.29 -34.67
CA ALA A 9 -2.12 10.49 -33.88
C ALA A 9 -3.03 10.45 -32.65
N VAL A 10 -2.45 10.46 -31.45
CA VAL A 10 -3.20 10.66 -30.20
C VAL A 10 -3.72 12.09 -30.24
N ALA A 11 -5.04 12.27 -30.21
CA ALA A 11 -5.63 13.60 -30.13
C ALA A 11 -5.14 14.28 -28.84
N GLN A 12 -4.38 15.36 -28.98
CA GLN A 12 -3.98 16.20 -27.86
C GLN A 12 -5.22 16.95 -27.37
N LEU A 13 -5.78 16.51 -26.26
CA LEU A 13 -6.84 17.23 -25.56
C LEU A 13 -6.18 18.34 -24.73
N ASP A 14 -6.38 19.60 -25.13
CA ASP A 14 -5.98 20.77 -24.34
C ASP A 14 -6.88 20.89 -23.10
N TRP A 15 -6.50 20.19 -22.04
CA TRP A 15 -7.15 20.32 -20.74
C TRP A 15 -6.66 21.60 -20.04
N PRO A 16 -7.56 22.48 -19.55
CA PRO A 16 -7.14 23.66 -18.81
C PRO A 16 -6.34 23.26 -17.56
N ALA A 17 -5.21 23.93 -17.30
CA ALA A 17 -4.36 23.65 -16.15
C ALA A 17 -5.21 23.68 -14.86
N ARG A 18 -5.40 22.51 -14.23
CA ARG A 18 -6.07 22.43 -12.94
C ARG A 18 -5.12 22.98 -11.88
N GLU A 19 -5.50 24.10 -11.26
CA GLU A 19 -4.97 24.46 -9.95
C GLU A 19 -5.28 23.29 -9.00
N ARG A 20 -4.24 22.57 -8.57
CA ARG A 20 -4.39 21.57 -7.51
C ARG A 20 -4.56 22.36 -6.22
N PRO A 21 -5.68 22.22 -5.48
CA PRO A 21 -5.76 22.80 -4.16
C PRO A 21 -4.57 22.28 -3.34
N ALA A 22 -3.90 23.19 -2.63
CA ALA A 22 -2.78 22.84 -1.77
C ALA A 22 -3.26 21.81 -0.76
N VAL A 23 -2.83 20.55 -0.92
CA VAL A 23 -2.96 19.56 0.15
C VAL A 23 -2.05 20.05 1.24
N VAL A 24 -2.65 20.53 2.34
CA VAL A 24 -1.89 20.93 3.54
C VAL A 24 -1.33 19.65 4.15
N SER A 25 -0.16 19.23 3.68
CA SER A 25 0.61 18.16 4.30
C SER A 25 1.25 18.73 5.57
N ARG A 26 0.78 18.28 6.74
CA ARG A 26 1.55 18.48 7.97
C ARG A 26 2.85 17.69 7.84
N PRO A 27 4.00 18.22 8.29
CA PRO A 27 5.23 17.43 8.37
C PRO A 27 4.99 16.30 9.38
N ARG A 28 4.92 15.06 8.90
CA ARG A 28 4.77 13.85 9.70
C ARG A 28 5.84 12.83 9.35
N THR A 29 6.16 11.98 10.32
CA THR A 29 7.26 11.01 10.23
C THR A 29 6.97 9.94 9.17
N ARG A 30 7.98 9.54 8.37
CA ARG A 30 7.90 8.48 7.34
C ARG A 30 7.32 7.13 7.83
N ALA A 31 7.27 6.92 9.15
CA ALA A 31 6.71 5.74 9.80
C ALA A 31 5.19 5.54 9.64
N GLU A 32 4.43 6.59 9.31
CA GLU A 32 2.95 6.54 9.19
C GLU A 32 2.46 6.24 7.76
N SER A 33 3.38 6.05 6.81
CA SER A 33 3.09 5.82 5.40
C SER A 33 2.57 4.41 5.10
N ALA A 34 1.64 4.30 4.15
CA ALA A 34 1.25 3.01 3.59
C ALA A 34 2.41 2.38 2.80
N LEU A 35 2.56 1.06 2.88
CA LEU A 35 3.58 0.33 2.12
C LEU A 35 2.91 -0.54 1.06
N PHE A 36 3.28 -0.34 -0.21
CA PHE A 36 2.91 -1.21 -1.33
C PHE A 36 4.06 -1.27 -2.35
N MET A 37 3.99 -2.23 -3.28
CA MET A 37 5.01 -2.36 -4.32
C MET A 37 4.81 -1.28 -5.39
N SER A 38 5.83 -0.43 -5.58
CA SER A 38 5.86 0.60 -6.62
C SER A 38 7.30 0.79 -7.13
N GLU A 39 7.44 1.12 -8.41
CA GLU A 39 8.71 1.54 -9.02
C GLU A 39 9.03 3.03 -8.75
N SER A 40 8.01 3.82 -8.42
CA SER A 40 8.12 5.25 -8.10
C SER A 40 7.61 5.54 -6.69
N ILE A 41 8.38 6.31 -5.93
CA ILE A 41 8.12 6.64 -4.52
C ILE A 41 7.11 7.78 -4.40
N ASP A 42 7.03 8.69 -5.38
CA ASP A 42 6.08 9.81 -5.39
C ASP A 42 4.62 9.34 -5.27
N GLY A 43 4.34 8.09 -5.63
CA GLY A 43 3.02 7.46 -5.45
C GLY A 43 2.76 6.85 -4.07
N LEU A 44 3.79 6.52 -3.28
CA LEU A 44 3.64 5.79 -2.01
C LEU A 44 2.91 6.62 -0.93
N ASN A 45 2.95 7.95 -1.05
CA ASN A 45 2.37 8.89 -0.08
C ASN A 45 1.34 9.87 -0.66
N VAL A 46 1.24 10.02 -1.97
CA VAL A 46 0.31 11.01 -2.58
C VAL A 46 -1.12 10.50 -2.53
N GLY A 47 -1.91 11.04 -1.61
CA GLY A 47 -3.31 10.69 -1.39
C GLY A 47 -3.53 9.57 -0.39
N ALA A 48 -2.47 9.13 0.32
CA ALA A 48 -2.55 8.12 1.37
C ALA A 48 -3.48 8.58 2.52
N HIS A 49 -3.35 9.80 2.99
CA HIS A 49 -4.17 10.33 4.09
C HIS A 49 -5.29 11.22 3.59
N PHE A 50 -6.11 10.70 2.67
CA PHE A 50 -7.18 11.46 2.05
C PHE A 50 -8.23 12.00 3.05
N LEU A 51 -8.39 11.34 4.21
CA LEU A 51 -9.23 11.83 5.30
C LEU A 51 -8.64 13.05 6.03
N ASP A 52 -7.36 13.40 5.86
CA ASP A 52 -6.75 14.59 6.47
C ASP A 52 -7.33 15.91 5.92
N ARG A 53 -8.10 15.84 4.82
CA ARG A 53 -8.87 16.98 4.31
C ARG A 53 -10.07 17.34 5.18
N LEU A 54 -10.52 16.44 6.04
CA LEU A 54 -11.64 16.68 6.92
C LEU A 54 -11.20 17.49 8.14
N SER A 55 -12.06 18.41 8.57
CA SER A 55 -11.88 19.06 9.86
C SER A 55 -11.98 18.02 11.00
N ALA A 56 -11.46 18.36 12.18
CA ALA A 56 -11.57 17.48 13.35
C ALA A 56 -13.05 17.17 13.70
N GLU A 57 -13.94 18.13 13.49
CA GLU A 57 -15.39 17.98 13.67
C GLU A 57 -15.99 17.01 12.64
N GLN A 58 -15.64 17.17 11.36
CA GLN A 58 -16.08 16.26 10.29
C GLN A 58 -15.58 14.83 10.51
N MET A 59 -14.31 14.67 10.94
CA MET A 59 -13.77 13.36 11.31
C MET A 59 -14.54 12.75 12.48
N ALA A 60 -14.87 13.54 13.50
CA ALA A 60 -15.66 13.07 14.64
C ALA A 60 -17.06 12.63 14.21
N GLU A 61 -17.71 13.35 13.28
CA GLU A 61 -19.01 13.00 12.73
C GLU A 61 -18.96 11.69 11.93
N VAL A 62 -17.98 11.53 11.04
CA VAL A 62 -17.75 10.27 10.30
C VAL A 62 -17.55 9.10 11.26
N HIS A 63 -16.76 9.30 12.31
CA HIS A 63 -16.53 8.29 13.33
C HIS A 63 -17.76 7.96 14.17
N ALA A 64 -18.58 8.95 14.50
CA ALA A 64 -19.80 8.78 15.28
C ALA A 64 -20.92 8.11 14.46
N ALA A 65 -20.92 8.29 13.14
CA ALA A 65 -21.86 7.64 12.23
C ALA A 65 -21.59 6.13 12.09
N GLY A 66 -20.34 5.69 12.29
CA GLY A 66 -19.94 4.28 12.19
C GLY A 66 -19.88 3.54 13.51
N ARG A 67 -19.60 2.23 13.44
CA ARG A 67 -19.31 1.40 14.61
C ARG A 67 -17.81 1.27 14.79
N THR A 68 -17.29 1.77 15.91
CA THR A 68 -15.86 1.63 16.26
C THR A 68 -15.63 0.39 17.14
N PHE A 69 -14.59 -0.38 16.84
CA PHE A 69 -14.20 -1.55 17.63
C PHE A 69 -12.68 -1.82 17.55
N PRO A 70 -12.08 -2.42 18.60
CA PRO A 70 -10.69 -2.86 18.55
C PRO A 70 -10.54 -4.14 17.73
N VAL A 71 -9.39 -4.28 17.06
CA VAL A 71 -8.98 -5.52 16.39
C VAL A 71 -7.56 -5.87 16.85
N PRO A 72 -7.39 -6.89 17.70
CA PRO A 72 -6.07 -7.29 18.18
C PRO A 72 -5.12 -7.71 17.05
N GLN A 73 -3.81 -7.58 17.29
CA GLN A 73 -2.79 -8.08 16.37
C GLN A 73 -3.06 -9.56 15.99
N GLY A 74 -2.97 -9.86 14.69
CA GLY A 74 -3.18 -11.19 14.13
C GLY A 74 -4.65 -11.55 13.88
N GLN A 75 -5.60 -10.68 14.22
CA GLN A 75 -7.03 -10.90 13.94
C GLN A 75 -7.45 -10.32 12.59
N MET A 76 -8.44 -10.97 11.98
CA MET A 76 -9.02 -10.55 10.71
C MET A 76 -9.94 -9.35 10.92
N VAL A 77 -9.83 -8.36 10.03
CA VAL A 77 -10.81 -7.28 9.89
C VAL A 77 -11.96 -7.73 8.99
N PHE A 78 -11.64 -8.42 7.90
CA PHE A 78 -12.57 -9.05 6.97
C PHE A 78 -11.85 -10.13 6.16
N ASN A 79 -12.56 -11.13 5.67
CA ASN A 79 -11.99 -12.21 4.87
C ASN A 79 -12.44 -12.14 3.41
N GLN A 80 -11.53 -12.48 2.50
CA GLN A 80 -11.85 -12.73 1.10
C GLN A 80 -13.01 -13.74 0.97
N GLY A 81 -13.98 -13.42 0.12
CA GLY A 81 -15.17 -14.24 -0.13
C GLY A 81 -16.32 -14.02 0.86
N GLU A 82 -16.11 -13.33 1.98
CA GLU A 82 -17.19 -12.97 2.90
C GLU A 82 -18.00 -11.78 2.38
N HIS A 83 -19.24 -11.67 2.88
CA HIS A 83 -20.14 -10.57 2.56
C HIS A 83 -19.51 -9.21 2.85
N HIS A 84 -19.67 -8.28 1.90
CA HIS A 84 -19.13 -6.94 1.96
C HIS A 84 -20.25 -5.90 2.10
N ASP A 85 -20.21 -5.14 3.19
CA ASP A 85 -21.12 -4.00 3.42
C ASP A 85 -20.33 -2.76 3.88
N GLY A 86 -19.99 -1.90 2.92
CA GLY A 86 -19.39 -0.60 3.19
C GLY A 86 -17.86 -0.63 3.30
N ILE A 87 -17.30 0.20 4.18
CA ILE A 87 -15.85 0.37 4.33
C ILE A 87 -15.43 0.33 5.80
N PHE A 88 -14.14 0.09 6.02
CA PHE A 88 -13.50 0.17 7.32
C PHE A 88 -12.45 1.28 7.32
N ILE A 89 -12.51 2.20 8.27
CA ILE A 89 -11.53 3.27 8.45
C ILE A 89 -10.57 2.90 9.59
N ILE A 90 -9.27 2.96 9.33
CA ILE A 90 -8.23 2.71 10.33
C ILE A 90 -8.05 3.98 11.16
N ARG A 91 -8.34 3.91 12.47
CA ARG A 91 -8.13 5.01 13.43
C ARG A 91 -6.75 4.93 14.08
N ARG A 92 -6.32 3.71 14.36
CA ARG A 92 -5.04 3.37 14.99
C ARG A 92 -4.61 2.00 14.50
N GLY A 93 -3.30 1.78 14.47
CA GLY A 93 -2.71 0.51 14.09
C GLY A 93 -2.47 0.42 12.58
N GLN A 94 -2.17 -0.80 12.12
CA GLN A 94 -1.86 -1.07 10.74
C GLN A 94 -2.50 -2.37 10.28
N VAL A 95 -3.08 -2.34 9.09
CA VAL A 95 -3.76 -3.49 8.49
C VAL A 95 -3.05 -3.90 7.21
N ARG A 96 -2.67 -5.17 7.13
CA ARG A 96 -2.20 -5.79 5.89
C ARG A 96 -3.41 -6.21 5.08
N VAL A 97 -3.49 -5.74 3.83
CA VAL A 97 -4.49 -6.17 2.86
C VAL A 97 -3.82 -7.07 1.82
N TYR A 98 -4.38 -8.25 1.59
CA TYR A 98 -3.76 -9.28 0.76
C TYR A 98 -4.79 -10.16 0.06
N TYR A 99 -4.41 -10.71 -1.09
CA TYR A 99 -5.20 -11.69 -1.83
C TYR A 99 -4.63 -13.09 -1.62
N THR A 100 -5.50 -14.09 -1.46
CA THR A 100 -5.11 -15.49 -1.39
C THR A 100 -5.58 -16.23 -2.64
N ALA A 101 -4.63 -16.78 -3.39
CA ALA A 101 -4.91 -17.59 -4.56
C ALA A 101 -5.45 -18.98 -4.17
N PRO A 102 -6.13 -19.70 -5.07
CA PRO A 102 -6.61 -21.06 -4.80
C PRO A 102 -5.52 -22.05 -4.37
N SER A 103 -4.26 -21.79 -4.74
CA SER A 103 -3.09 -22.57 -4.29
C SER A 103 -2.68 -22.30 -2.84
N GLY A 104 -3.36 -21.40 -2.13
CA GLY A 104 -3.00 -20.92 -0.79
C GLY A 104 -1.90 -19.87 -0.78
N ARG A 105 -1.36 -19.49 -1.95
CA ARG A 105 -0.34 -18.44 -2.05
C ARG A 105 -0.95 -17.07 -1.86
N GLU A 106 -0.33 -16.29 -0.97
CA GLU A 106 -0.72 -14.91 -0.73
C GLU A 106 0.09 -13.92 -1.56
N ILE A 107 -0.56 -12.84 -1.96
CA ILE A 107 0.10 -11.61 -2.39
C ILE A 107 -0.40 -10.44 -1.57
N THR A 108 0.52 -9.72 -0.95
CA THR A 108 0.18 -8.51 -0.20
C THR A 108 -0.07 -7.37 -1.17
N LEU A 109 -1.25 -6.77 -1.10
CA LEU A 109 -1.62 -5.63 -1.92
C LEU A 109 -1.03 -4.35 -1.33
N ALA A 110 -1.21 -4.16 -0.02
CA ALA A 110 -0.70 -3.01 0.71
C ALA A 110 -0.75 -3.23 2.23
N TYR A 111 0.04 -2.43 2.96
CA TYR A 111 -0.12 -2.19 4.39
C TYR A 111 -0.69 -0.78 4.58
N TRP A 112 -1.92 -0.70 5.10
CA TRP A 112 -2.63 0.56 5.32
C TRP A 112 -2.53 1.01 6.78
N THR A 113 -2.39 2.30 6.99
CA THR A 113 -2.14 2.96 8.29
C THR A 113 -3.31 3.89 8.64
N PRO A 114 -3.29 4.58 9.81
CA PRO A 114 -4.38 5.48 10.19
C PRO A 114 -4.70 6.55 9.14
N GLY A 115 -5.99 6.87 8.99
CA GLY A 115 -6.49 7.80 7.97
C GLY A 115 -6.81 7.16 6.62
N HIS A 116 -6.51 5.87 6.44
CA HIS A 116 -6.92 5.10 5.27
C HIS A 116 -8.23 4.34 5.51
N PHE A 117 -8.92 4.02 4.41
CA PHE A 117 -10.04 3.07 4.40
C PHE A 117 -9.61 1.78 3.71
N ILE A 118 -10.16 0.67 4.15
CA ILE A 118 -10.00 -0.68 3.63
C ILE A 118 -11.38 -1.33 3.45
N GLY A 119 -11.43 -2.49 2.81
CA GLY A 119 -12.68 -3.09 2.30
C GLY A 119 -12.58 -3.36 0.79
N GLY A 120 -13.55 -4.09 0.24
CA GLY A 120 -13.61 -4.53 -1.17
C GLY A 120 -13.84 -3.37 -2.16
N PRO A 121 -13.78 -3.61 -3.48
CA PRO A 121 -13.79 -2.51 -4.46
C PRO A 121 -15.12 -1.72 -4.43
N GLU A 122 -16.22 -2.38 -4.11
CA GLU A 122 -17.56 -1.81 -4.05
C GLU A 122 -17.78 -1.06 -2.74
N ILE A 123 -17.30 0.18 -2.61
CA ILE A 123 -17.32 0.93 -1.34
C ILE A 123 -18.70 1.03 -0.67
N THR A 124 -19.80 0.91 -1.43
CA THR A 124 -21.18 0.92 -0.92
C THR A 124 -21.71 -0.47 -0.54
N GLY A 125 -20.89 -1.52 -0.62
CA GLY A 125 -21.29 -2.90 -0.40
C GLY A 125 -22.07 -3.51 -1.56
N GLY A 126 -22.60 -4.72 -1.36
CA GLY A 126 -23.46 -5.44 -2.31
C GLY A 126 -22.87 -6.73 -2.88
N GLY A 127 -21.60 -7.01 -2.60
CA GLY A 127 -20.86 -8.17 -3.09
C GLY A 127 -20.08 -8.89 -2.00
N ALA A 128 -18.97 -9.48 -2.39
CA ALA A 128 -18.03 -10.14 -1.49
C ALA A 128 -16.69 -9.42 -1.46
N HIS A 129 -15.96 -9.56 -0.36
CA HIS A 129 -14.60 -9.07 -0.25
C HIS A 129 -13.69 -9.79 -1.27
N MET A 130 -13.03 -9.02 -2.15
CA MET A 130 -12.09 -9.57 -3.14
C MET A 130 -10.72 -9.92 -2.56
N TRP A 131 -10.41 -9.44 -1.36
CA TRP A 131 -9.17 -9.64 -0.63
C TRP A 131 -9.48 -9.71 0.87
N SER A 132 -8.50 -10.09 1.67
CA SER A 132 -8.58 -10.11 3.13
C SER A 132 -7.88 -8.90 3.75
N GLY A 133 -8.26 -8.54 4.97
CA GLY A 133 -7.59 -7.56 5.80
C GLY A 133 -7.26 -8.16 7.16
N ILE A 134 -6.00 -8.12 7.58
CA ILE A 134 -5.52 -8.62 8.88
C ILE A 134 -4.76 -7.54 9.64
N ALA A 135 -5.07 -7.37 10.93
CA ALA A 135 -4.35 -6.47 11.80
C ALA A 135 -2.93 -7.00 12.05
N ILE A 136 -1.89 -6.20 11.75
CA ILE A 136 -0.49 -6.59 11.99
C ILE A 136 0.11 -5.97 13.26
N GLU A 137 -0.67 -5.13 13.91
CA GLU A 137 -0.52 -4.59 15.27
C GLU A 137 -1.92 -4.33 15.83
N ASP A 138 -2.04 -3.96 17.11
CA ASP A 138 -3.35 -3.66 17.70
C ASP A 138 -4.01 -2.45 17.02
N CYS A 139 -5.17 -2.71 16.41
CA CYS A 139 -5.92 -1.74 15.62
C CYS A 139 -7.16 -1.22 16.33
N GLU A 140 -7.59 -0.04 15.93
CA GLU A 140 -8.93 0.48 16.19
C GLU A 140 -9.56 0.89 14.86
N ILE A 141 -10.74 0.36 14.58
CA ILE A 141 -11.36 0.44 13.26
C ILE A 141 -12.78 0.97 13.40
N THR A 142 -13.17 1.89 12.52
CA THR A 142 -14.57 2.30 12.33
C THR A 142 -15.13 1.59 11.11
N ALA A 143 -16.15 0.76 11.28
CA ALA A 143 -16.95 0.25 10.17
C ALA A 143 -18.07 1.24 9.83
N LEU A 144 -18.19 1.56 8.55
CA LEU A 144 -19.30 2.30 7.96
C LEU A 144 -20.02 1.37 7.01
N SER A 145 -21.29 1.05 7.28
CA SER A 145 -22.12 0.32 6.32
C SER A 145 -22.29 1.11 5.02
N GLY A 146 -22.63 0.45 3.92
CA GLY A 146 -22.90 1.12 2.65
C GLY A 146 -23.99 2.18 2.75
N THR A 147 -25.02 1.91 3.56
CA THR A 147 -26.11 2.86 3.84
C THR A 147 -25.66 4.10 4.62
N THR A 148 -24.79 3.91 5.62
CA THR A 148 -24.21 5.01 6.41
C THR A 148 -23.26 5.83 5.55
N LEU A 149 -22.40 5.16 4.79
CA LEU A 149 -21.48 5.79 3.85
C LEU A 149 -22.23 6.66 2.85
N HIS A 150 -23.30 6.13 2.23
CA HIS A 150 -24.11 6.89 1.28
C HIS A 150 -24.70 8.16 1.90
N LYS A 151 -25.21 8.10 3.14
CA LYS A 151 -25.72 9.30 3.84
C LYS A 151 -24.63 10.35 4.05
N LEU A 152 -23.46 9.92 4.54
CA LEU A 152 -22.31 10.80 4.74
C LEU A 152 -21.84 11.44 3.42
N LEU A 153 -21.85 10.68 2.32
CA LEU A 153 -21.47 11.19 0.99
C LEU A 153 -22.40 12.32 0.52
N VAL A 154 -23.71 12.20 0.78
CA VAL A 154 -24.71 13.23 0.40
C VAL A 154 -24.61 14.45 1.31
N GLN A 155 -24.38 14.26 2.61
CA GLN A 155 -24.40 15.32 3.62
C GLN A 155 -23.07 16.07 3.73
N MET A 156 -21.95 15.41 3.41
CA MET A 156 -20.60 15.92 3.60
C MET A 156 -19.78 15.80 2.30
N PRO A 157 -19.91 16.76 1.36
CA PRO A 157 -19.20 16.72 0.08
C PRO A 157 -17.67 16.66 0.22
N THR A 158 -17.11 17.23 1.29
CA THR A 158 -15.68 17.13 1.60
C THR A 158 -15.23 15.69 1.86
N PHE A 159 -16.08 14.87 2.49
CA PHE A 159 -15.82 13.44 2.68
C PHE A 159 -15.94 12.65 1.38
N ALA A 160 -16.88 13.02 0.50
CA ALA A 160 -16.96 12.43 -0.83
C ALA A 160 -15.70 12.69 -1.65
N LEU A 161 -15.18 13.92 -1.65
CA LEU A 161 -13.91 14.26 -2.31
C LEU A 161 -12.74 13.48 -1.71
N ALA A 162 -12.66 13.41 -0.38
CA ALA A 162 -11.65 12.59 0.31
C ALA A 162 -11.71 11.12 -0.12
N LEU A 163 -12.90 10.52 -0.19
CA LEU A 163 -13.05 9.14 -0.65
C LEU A 163 -12.61 8.94 -2.10
N ILE A 164 -12.88 9.92 -2.98
CA ILE A 164 -12.38 9.89 -4.37
C ILE A 164 -10.85 9.90 -4.40
N ASP A 165 -10.19 10.73 -3.61
CA ASP A 165 -8.71 10.72 -3.53
C ASP A 165 -8.19 9.37 -3.02
N GLY A 166 -8.87 8.78 -2.03
CA GLY A 166 -8.52 7.45 -1.52
C GLY A 166 -8.67 6.35 -2.57
N LEU A 167 -9.73 6.41 -3.38
CA LEU A 167 -9.92 5.51 -4.52
C LEU A 167 -8.84 5.71 -5.59
N VAL A 168 -8.43 6.96 -5.88
CA VAL A 168 -7.33 7.27 -6.79
C VAL A 168 -6.01 6.71 -6.26
N ALA A 169 -5.73 6.85 -4.96
CA ALA A 169 -4.54 6.29 -4.32
C ALA A 169 -4.51 4.75 -4.42
N LYS A 170 -5.64 4.08 -4.17
CA LYS A 170 -5.77 2.63 -4.36
C LYS A 170 -5.59 2.22 -5.83
N GLY A 171 -6.18 2.97 -6.76
CA GLY A 171 -6.03 2.74 -8.20
C GLY A 171 -4.58 2.80 -8.65
N LYS A 172 -3.82 3.81 -8.21
CA LYS A 172 -2.37 3.91 -8.43
C LYS A 172 -1.62 2.73 -7.82
N CYS A 173 -1.88 2.41 -6.54
CA CYS A 173 -1.27 1.29 -5.84
C CYS A 173 -1.44 -0.03 -6.60
N TYR A 174 -2.67 -0.36 -7.01
CA TYR A 174 -2.96 -1.61 -7.70
C TYR A 174 -2.42 -1.63 -9.13
N SER A 175 -2.37 -0.48 -9.80
CA SER A 175 -1.76 -0.34 -11.13
C SER A 175 -0.24 -0.55 -11.09
N SER A 176 0.44 0.06 -10.11
CA SER A 176 1.87 -0.15 -9.86
C SER A 176 2.18 -1.62 -9.52
N MET A 177 1.31 -2.25 -8.73
CA MET A 177 1.44 -3.68 -8.44
C MET A 177 1.24 -4.54 -9.71
N ALA A 178 0.23 -4.27 -10.53
CA ALA A 178 0.02 -5.00 -11.78
C ALA A 178 1.22 -4.85 -12.73
N GLN A 179 1.74 -3.63 -12.86
CA GLN A 179 2.93 -3.33 -13.64
C GLN A 179 4.12 -4.15 -13.14
N ILE A 180 4.51 -4.01 -11.86
CA ILE A 180 5.72 -4.65 -11.34
C ILE A 180 5.64 -6.18 -11.37
N LEU A 181 4.45 -6.75 -11.20
CA LEU A 181 4.25 -8.19 -11.31
C LEU A 181 4.39 -8.70 -12.74
N GLY A 182 3.97 -7.90 -13.73
CA GLY A 182 4.01 -8.25 -15.14
C GLY A 182 5.35 -7.95 -15.83
N THR A 183 6.12 -6.96 -15.35
CA THR A 183 7.33 -6.49 -16.03
C THR A 183 8.63 -6.84 -15.31
N ARG A 184 8.60 -7.13 -14.01
CA ARG A 184 9.81 -7.39 -13.21
C ARG A 184 9.92 -8.84 -12.77
N SER A 185 11.13 -9.37 -12.88
CA SER A 185 11.51 -10.64 -12.27
C SER A 185 11.46 -10.56 -10.74
N VAL A 186 11.37 -11.72 -10.08
CA VAL A 186 11.27 -11.78 -8.62
C VAL A 186 12.49 -11.16 -7.92
N ILE A 187 13.69 -11.26 -8.52
CA ILE A 187 14.92 -10.65 -7.98
C ILE A 187 14.89 -9.12 -8.07
N GLU A 188 14.39 -8.57 -9.17
CA GLU A 188 14.17 -7.12 -9.31
C GLU A 188 13.13 -6.65 -8.30
N ARG A 189 12.03 -7.38 -8.11
CA ARG A 189 11.02 -7.03 -7.09
C ARG A 189 11.60 -7.06 -5.67
N LEU A 190 12.49 -8.00 -5.36
CA LEU A 190 13.18 -8.02 -4.07
C LEU A 190 14.10 -6.82 -3.89
N ALA A 191 14.86 -6.44 -4.91
CA ALA A 191 15.70 -5.24 -4.87
C ALA A 191 14.85 -3.97 -4.68
N GLN A 192 13.79 -3.81 -5.47
CA GLN A 192 12.83 -2.70 -5.34
C GLN A 192 12.19 -2.65 -3.96
N TYR A 193 11.78 -3.81 -3.42
CA TYR A 193 11.22 -3.88 -2.07
C TYR A 193 12.20 -3.36 -1.01
N LEU A 194 13.47 -3.76 -1.08
CA LEU A 194 14.49 -3.29 -0.14
C LEU A 194 14.73 -1.78 -0.26
N LEU A 195 14.75 -1.24 -1.48
CA LEU A 195 14.88 0.20 -1.72
C LEU A 195 13.67 0.98 -1.18
N ASN A 196 12.45 0.48 -1.41
CA ASN A 196 11.23 1.09 -0.87
C ASN A 196 11.26 1.07 0.68
N MET A 197 11.74 -0.03 1.28
CA MET A 197 11.87 -0.15 2.73
C MET A 197 12.95 0.78 3.30
N SER A 198 14.08 0.98 2.59
CA SER A 198 15.10 1.96 3.02
C SER A 198 14.61 3.39 2.89
N GLU A 199 13.79 3.70 1.90
CA GLU A 199 13.23 5.05 1.83
C GLU A 199 12.24 5.30 2.97
N LEU A 200 11.31 4.37 3.20
CA LEU A 200 10.24 4.56 4.18
C LEU A 200 10.72 4.43 5.63
N TYR A 201 11.63 3.49 5.90
CA TYR A 201 12.04 3.13 7.26
C TYR A 201 13.55 3.17 7.46
N GLY A 202 14.32 3.63 6.48
CA GLY A 202 15.78 3.70 6.58
C GLY A 202 16.25 4.81 7.51
N VAL A 203 17.27 4.48 8.29
CA VAL A 203 18.07 5.42 9.07
C VAL A 203 19.50 5.32 8.56
N SER A 204 20.09 6.44 8.16
CA SER A 204 21.49 6.49 7.72
C SER A 204 22.43 6.12 8.86
N ASP A 205 23.39 5.24 8.57
CA ASP A 205 24.41 4.73 9.50
C ASP A 205 25.74 4.66 8.72
N GLY A 206 26.45 5.80 8.70
CA GLY A 206 27.62 6.00 7.84
C GLY A 206 27.27 5.86 6.36
N ASP A 207 28.01 4.99 5.67
CA ASP A 207 27.79 4.64 4.25
C ASP A 207 26.70 3.57 4.05
N THR A 208 25.95 3.24 5.11
CA THR A 208 24.91 2.19 5.08
C THR A 208 23.55 2.74 5.49
N ILE A 209 22.50 1.99 5.17
CA ILE A 209 21.13 2.33 5.59
C ILE A 209 20.57 1.17 6.40
N VAL A 210 20.16 1.45 7.63
CA VAL A 210 19.48 0.48 8.50
C VAL A 210 17.98 0.62 8.31
N ILE A 211 17.30 -0.42 7.84
CA ILE A 211 15.84 -0.46 7.77
C ILE A 211 15.32 -0.65 9.21
N ASN A 212 14.86 0.42 9.85
CA ASN A 212 14.36 0.45 11.22
C ASN A 212 12.94 -0.14 11.34
N ARG A 213 12.75 -1.32 10.74
CA ARG A 213 11.50 -2.08 10.77
C ARG A 213 11.80 -3.55 10.61
N LYS A 214 11.36 -4.36 11.58
CA LYS A 214 11.46 -5.82 11.50
C LYS A 214 10.49 -6.35 10.46
N VAL A 215 10.99 -7.18 9.55
CA VAL A 215 10.20 -7.86 8.52
C VAL A 215 10.59 -9.31 8.44
N THR A 216 9.59 -10.19 8.45
CA THR A 216 9.80 -11.63 8.32
C THR A 216 10.00 -12.01 6.86
N HIS A 217 10.68 -13.13 6.61
CA HIS A 217 10.86 -13.62 5.23
C HIS A 217 9.52 -13.97 4.56
N ASP A 218 8.51 -14.38 5.33
CA ASP A 218 7.15 -14.63 4.83
C ASP A 218 6.48 -13.33 4.37
N GLN A 219 6.60 -12.24 5.13
CA GLN A 219 6.10 -10.92 4.74
C GLN A 219 6.79 -10.40 3.47
N ILE A 220 8.12 -10.57 3.36
CA ILE A 220 8.87 -10.21 2.15
C ILE A 220 8.37 -11.05 0.97
N ALA A 221 8.24 -12.37 1.14
CA ALA A 221 7.78 -13.28 0.10
C ALA A 221 6.38 -12.90 -0.42
N ALA A 222 5.46 -12.58 0.49
CA ALA A 222 4.13 -12.12 0.13
C ALA A 222 4.13 -10.76 -0.59
N MET A 223 5.07 -9.87 -0.27
CA MET A 223 5.21 -8.57 -0.95
C MET A 223 5.80 -8.70 -2.35
N VAL A 224 6.89 -9.47 -2.51
CA VAL A 224 7.57 -9.63 -3.80
C VAL A 224 6.91 -10.68 -4.69
N GLY A 225 5.83 -11.30 -4.21
CA GLY A 225 5.17 -12.42 -4.86
C GLY A 225 6.17 -13.55 -5.13
N SER A 226 6.69 -14.18 -4.09
CA SER A 226 7.59 -15.35 -4.14
C SER A 226 7.30 -16.33 -3.01
N THR A 227 8.16 -17.33 -2.80
CA THR A 227 8.13 -18.23 -1.64
C THR A 227 9.12 -17.78 -0.56
N ARG A 228 8.81 -18.10 0.70
CA ARG A 228 9.70 -17.85 1.85
C ARG A 228 11.08 -18.48 1.65
N GLN A 229 11.13 -19.70 1.12
CA GLN A 229 12.37 -20.43 0.87
C GLN A 229 13.24 -19.68 -0.15
N TRP A 230 12.62 -19.20 -1.23
CA TRP A 230 13.32 -18.43 -2.26
C TRP A 230 13.86 -17.11 -1.70
N VAL A 231 13.05 -16.37 -0.93
CA VAL A 231 13.48 -15.12 -0.28
C VAL A 231 14.65 -15.39 0.67
N THR A 232 14.56 -16.43 1.50
CA THR A 232 15.63 -16.81 2.44
C THR A 232 16.94 -17.10 1.71
N MET A 233 16.87 -17.85 0.60
CA MET A 233 18.02 -18.16 -0.25
C MET A 233 18.60 -16.89 -0.89
N MET A 234 17.76 -16.00 -1.39
CA MET A 234 18.20 -14.76 -2.03
C MET A 234 18.79 -13.75 -1.06
N LEU A 235 18.22 -13.59 0.14
CA LEU A 235 18.79 -12.74 1.18
C LEU A 235 20.17 -13.25 1.61
N LYS A 236 20.35 -14.57 1.78
CA LYS A 236 21.67 -15.17 2.02
C LYS A 236 22.66 -14.87 0.89
N ARG A 237 22.21 -14.92 -0.37
CA ARG A 237 23.04 -14.56 -1.53
C ARG A 237 23.43 -13.08 -1.53
N PHE A 238 22.51 -12.19 -1.17
CA PHE A 238 22.80 -10.76 -1.03
C PHE A 238 23.79 -10.49 0.11
N GLN A 239 23.68 -11.21 1.24
CA GLN A 239 24.65 -11.16 2.34
C GLN A 239 26.04 -11.64 1.92
N ALA A 240 26.14 -12.78 1.22
CA ALA A 240 27.41 -13.30 0.71
C ALA A 240 28.10 -12.32 -0.25
N LYS A 241 27.32 -11.58 -1.04
CA LYS A 241 27.80 -10.50 -1.92
C LYS A 241 28.03 -9.17 -1.22
N ARG A 242 27.83 -9.10 0.10
CA ARG A 242 27.93 -7.87 0.93
C ARG A 242 27.01 -6.74 0.46
N ILE A 243 25.91 -7.05 -0.20
CA ILE A 243 24.88 -6.07 -0.61
C ILE A 243 24.09 -5.63 0.63
N ILE A 244 23.77 -6.59 1.49
CA ILE A 244 23.07 -6.37 2.77
C ILE A 244 23.79 -7.09 3.92
N ALA A 245 23.45 -6.74 5.15
CA ALA A 245 23.62 -7.55 6.34
C ALA A 245 22.29 -7.69 7.06
N ILE A 246 22.15 -8.78 7.84
CA ILE A 246 20.96 -9.03 8.66
C ILE A 246 21.45 -9.34 10.07
N GLU A 247 21.06 -8.51 11.04
CA GLU A 247 21.42 -8.59 12.46
C GLU A 247 20.13 -8.39 13.25
N ASP A 248 19.79 -9.28 14.19
CA ASP A 248 18.56 -9.20 15.01
C ASP A 248 17.25 -8.99 14.22
N SER A 249 17.16 -9.59 13.03
CA SER A 249 16.04 -9.44 12.08
C SER A 249 15.86 -8.02 11.53
N VAL A 250 16.89 -7.19 11.65
CA VAL A 250 17.02 -5.87 11.04
C VAL A 250 17.91 -6.00 9.81
N ILE A 251 17.46 -5.45 8.68
CA ILE A 251 18.20 -5.46 7.42
C ILE A 251 18.99 -4.15 7.30
N ARG A 252 20.31 -4.26 7.14
CA ARG A 252 21.21 -3.15 6.81
C ARG A 252 21.60 -3.24 5.34
N ILE A 253 21.28 -2.23 4.55
CA ILE A 253 21.73 -2.10 3.16
C ILE A 253 23.14 -1.51 3.17
N LYS A 254 24.11 -2.26 2.65
CA LYS A 254 25.53 -1.88 2.59
C LYS A 254 25.93 -1.28 1.24
N ARG A 255 25.21 -1.64 0.17
CA ARG A 255 25.50 -1.25 -1.21
C ARG A 255 24.21 -0.98 -1.97
N VAL A 256 23.70 0.25 -1.84
CA VAL A 256 22.49 0.72 -2.53
C VAL A 256 22.67 0.66 -4.04
N ASP A 257 23.84 1.07 -4.53
CA ASP A 257 24.25 1.04 -5.94
C ASP A 257 24.08 -0.34 -6.59
N LEU A 258 24.35 -1.42 -5.85
CA LEU A 258 24.19 -2.78 -6.35
C LEU A 258 22.72 -3.22 -6.41
N LEU A 259 21.85 -2.67 -5.54
CA LEU A 259 20.41 -2.90 -5.65
C LEU A 259 19.82 -2.15 -6.84
N GLU A 260 20.26 -0.92 -7.08
CA GLU A 260 19.87 -0.13 -8.26
C GLU A 260 20.33 -0.80 -9.55
N THR A 261 21.56 -1.30 -9.59
CA THR A 261 22.08 -2.07 -10.74
C THR A 261 21.23 -3.30 -11.08
N ILE A 262 20.56 -3.92 -10.09
CA ILE A 262 19.66 -5.05 -10.36
C ILE A 262 18.42 -4.59 -11.13
N LEU A 263 17.94 -3.36 -10.92
CA LEU A 263 16.71 -2.82 -11.53
C LEU A 263 16.90 -2.26 -12.94
N PHE A 264 18.11 -1.76 -13.24
CA PHE A 264 18.43 -1.06 -14.48
C PHE A 264 19.38 -1.86 -15.37
N LYS A 265 19.27 -3.20 -15.36
CA LYS A 265 19.99 -4.02 -16.33
C LYS A 265 19.43 -3.78 -17.73
N ASP A 266 20.20 -3.11 -18.57
CA ASP A 266 20.17 -3.27 -20.02
C ASP A 266 20.73 -4.65 -20.41
#